data_AF-A0A090DKY7-F1
#
_entry.id   AF-A0A090DKY7-F1
#
_cell.length_a   1.000
_cell.length_b   1.000
_cell.length_c   1.000
_cell.angle_alpha   90.00
_cell.angle_beta   90.00
_cell.angle_gamma   90.00
#
_symmetry.space_group_name_H-M   'P 1'
#
loop_
_entity.id
_entity.type
_entity.pdbx_description
1 polymer ?
#
loop_
_entity_poly.entity_id
_entity_poly.type
_entity_poly.pdbx_seq_one_letter_code
_entity_poly.pdbx_strand_id
1 'polypeptide(L)' 'MTGVELTAGGAALALVAGIVTSGIGGAIGGIATGGKAIGNQLAAMMGSFYGPVGGVAGIIVGLVLLALIG' A
#
# COMPACT_ATOMS: atom_id res chain seq x y z
N MET A 1 3.11 4.34 -28.87
CA MET A 1 2.97 4.26 -27.41
C MET A 1 1.74 3.40 -27.16
N THR A 2 1.91 2.17 -26.71
CA THR A 2 0.78 1.31 -26.35
C THR A 2 0.20 1.88 -25.05
N GLY A 3 -0.86 2.68 -25.17
CA GLY A 3 -1.54 3.26 -24.00
C GLY A 3 -2.00 2.14 -23.09
N VAL A 4 -1.71 2.25 -21.80
CA VAL A 4 -2.19 1.30 -20.80
C VAL A 4 -3.65 1.62 -20.57
N GLU A 5 -4.56 0.86 -21.19
CA GLU A 5 -5.98 1.00 -20.91
C GLU A 5 -6.27 0.56 -19.46
N LEU A 6 -6.55 1.53 -18.59
CA LEU A 6 -6.94 1.28 -17.21
C LEU A 6 -8.38 0.77 -17.15
N THR A 7 -8.53 -0.54 -17.31
CA THR A 7 -9.83 -1.20 -17.07
C THR A 7 -10.21 -1.14 -15.59
N ALA A 8 -11.50 -1.11 -15.27
CA ALA A 8 -11.99 -1.15 -13.90
C ALA A 8 -11.46 -2.37 -13.13
N GLY A 9 -11.35 -3.53 -13.79
CA GLY A 9 -10.78 -4.74 -13.22
C GLY A 9 -9.29 -4.61 -12.90
N GLY A 10 -8.51 -4.00 -13.81
CA GLY A 10 -7.08 -3.73 -13.59
C GLY A 10 -6.84 -2.76 -12.44
N ALA A 11 -7.63 -1.69 -12.37
CA ALA A 11 -7.58 -0.73 -11.26
C ALA A 11 -7.91 -1.37 -9.91
N ALA A 12 -8.96 -2.20 -9.85
CA ALA A 12 -9.34 -2.92 -8.64
C ALA A 12 -8.24 -3.90 -8.20
N LEU A 13 -7.66 -4.65 -9.13
CA LEU A 13 -6.55 -5.57 -8.85
C LEU A 13 -5.33 -4.83 -8.28
N ALA A 14 -4.96 -3.71 -8.91
CA ALA A 14 -3.85 -2.87 -8.45
C ALA A 14 -4.10 -2.29 -7.06
N LEU A 15 -5.34 -1.88 -6.77
CA LEU A 15 -5.73 -1.36 -5.46
C LEU A 15 -5.61 -2.43 -4.38
N VAL A 16 -6.11 -3.64 -4.64
CA VAL A 16 -6.03 -4.78 -3.72
C VAL A 16 -4.57 -5.21 -3.49
N ALA A 17 -3.79 -5.37 -4.56
CA ALA A 17 -2.39 -5.74 -4.47
C ALA A 17 -1.58 -4.70 -3.69
N GLY A 18 -1.86 -3.42 -3.94
CA GLY A 18 -1.26 -2.30 -3.23
C GLY A 18 -1.63 -2.26 -1.75
N ILE A 19 -2.89 -2.50 -1.37
CA ILE A 19 -3.31 -2.60 0.04
C ILE A 19 -2.56 -3.72 0.75
N VAL A 20 -2.49 -4.90 0.15
CA VAL A 20 -1.81 -6.06 0.75
C VAL A 20 -0.32 -5.78 0.94
N THR A 21 0.36 -5.29 -0.10
CA THR A 21 1.79 -4.96 -0.03
C THR A 21 2.07 -3.81 0.93
N SER A 22 1.17 -2.82 1.02
CA SER A 22 1.27 -1.74 1.99
C SER A 22 1.12 -2.22 3.44
N GLY A 23 0.27 -3.22 3.70
CA GLY A 23 0.18 -3.85 5.02
C GLY A 23 1.48 -4.58 5.40
N ILE A 24 2.08 -5.31 4.45
CA ILE A 24 3.36 -5.98 4.65
C ILE A 24 4.48 -4.96 4.93
N GLY A 25 4.58 -3.92 4.10
CA GLY A 25 5.56 -2.85 4.28
C GLY A 25 5.36 -2.11 5.60
N GLY A 26 4.11 -1.83 5.97
CA GLY A 26 3.74 -1.25 7.25
C GLY A 26 4.17 -2.11 8.43
N ALA A 27 3.92 -3.43 8.39
CA ALA A 27 4.33 -4.36 9.43
C ALA A 27 5.85 -4.37 9.64
N ILE A 28 6.61 -4.41 8.54
CA ILE A 28 8.08 -4.36 8.57
C ILE A 28 8.55 -3.02 9.16
N GLY A 29 7.98 -1.90 8.71
CA GLY A 29 8.28 -0.57 9.24
C GLY A 29 7.93 -0.42 10.73
N GLY A 30 6.81 -0.98 11.17
CA GLY A 30 6.39 -1.02 12.57
C GLY A 30 7.39 -1.79 13.44
N ILE A 31 7.83 -2.97 13.02
CA ILE A 31 8.88 -3.73 13.70
C ILE A 31 10.18 -2.92 13.77
N ALA A 32 10.60 -2.32 12.65
CA ALA A 32 11.86 -1.57 12.57
C ALA A 32 11.88 -0.33 13.48
N THR A 33 10.74 0.33 13.66
CA THR A 33 10.63 1.59 14.42
C THR A 33 10.25 1.38 15.89
N GLY A 34 9.30 0.49 16.18
CA GLY A 34 8.73 0.30 17.52
C GLY A 34 9.03 -1.06 18.17
N GLY A 35 9.57 -2.02 17.43
CA GLY A 35 9.72 -3.41 17.90
C GLY A 35 10.52 -3.55 19.21
N LYS A 36 11.55 -2.72 19.42
CA LYS A 36 12.35 -2.72 20.65
C LYS A 36 11.60 -2.19 21.88
N ALA A 37 10.58 -1.37 21.69
CA ALA A 37 9.85 -0.73 22.78
C ALA A 37 8.60 -1.52 23.19
N ILE A 38 7.85 -2.05 22.22
CA ILE A 38 6.54 -2.67 22.45
C ILE A 38 6.47 -4.15 22.05
N GLY A 39 7.59 -4.72 21.59
CA GLY A 39 7.68 -6.07 21.07
C GLY A 39 7.30 -6.16 19.59
N ASN A 40 7.92 -7.12 18.88
CA ASN A 40 7.79 -7.25 17.43
C ASN A 40 6.35 -7.57 16.98
N GLN A 41 5.61 -8.38 17.73
CA GLN A 41 4.28 -8.81 17.33
C GLN A 41 3.28 -7.64 17.37
N LEU A 42 3.26 -6.88 18.48
CA LEU A 42 2.41 -5.69 18.59
C LEU A 42 2.85 -4.60 17.62
N ALA A 43 4.15 -4.38 17.45
CA ALA A 43 4.68 -3.43 16.48
C ALA A 43 4.30 -3.78 15.03
N ALA A 44 4.31 -5.06 14.67
CA ALA A 44 3.87 -5.53 13.36
C ALA A 44 2.36 -5.32 13.16
N MET A 45 1.53 -5.59 14.18
CA MET A 45 0.09 -5.36 14.10
C MET A 45 -0.23 -3.87 13.90
N MET A 46 0.40 -2.99 14.67
CA MET A 46 0.25 -1.54 14.54
C MET A 46 0.74 -1.04 13.18
N GLY A 47 1.92 -1.50 12.76
CA GLY A 47 2.48 -1.16 11.45
C GLY A 47 1.60 -1.63 10.29
N SER A 48 1.06 -2.84 10.34
CA SER A 48 0.16 -3.38 9.30
C SER A 48 -1.16 -2.63 9.24
N PHE A 49 -1.68 -2.17 10.39
CA PHE A 49 -2.94 -1.42 10.45
C PHE A 49 -2.80 -0.01 9.87
N TYR A 50 -1.69 0.67 10.16
CA TYR A 50 -1.44 2.05 9.69
C TYR A 50 -0.71 2.12 8.34
N GLY A 51 -0.02 1.06 7.92
CA GLY A 51 0.68 0.98 6.64
C GLY A 51 -0.20 1.37 5.45
N PRO A 52 -1.40 0.78 5.30
CA PRO A 52 -2.34 1.11 4.24
C PRO A 52 -2.80 2.57 4.22
N VAL A 53 -2.74 3.31 5.34
CA VAL A 53 -3.20 4.71 5.36
C VAL A 53 -2.38 5.57 4.39
N GLY A 54 -1.05 5.44 4.42
CA GLY A 54 -0.16 6.11 3.47
C GLY A 54 -0.12 5.42 2.12
N GLY A 55 -0.08 4.08 2.10
CA GLY A 55 0.02 3.32 0.85
C GLY A 55 -1.19 3.50 -0.06
N VAL A 56 -2.41 3.46 0.49
CA VAL A 56 -3.65 3.62 -0.29
C VAL A 56 -3.73 5.01 -0.92
N ALA A 57 -3.37 6.06 -0.19
CA ALA A 57 -3.32 7.41 -0.76
C ALA A 57 -2.37 7.47 -1.97
N GLY A 58 -1.17 6.89 -1.86
CA GLY A 58 -0.21 6.82 -2.96
C GLY A 58 -0.72 6.00 -4.15
N ILE A 59 -1.37 4.87 -3.90
CA ILE A 59 -1.96 4.01 -4.95
C ILE A 59 -3.07 4.74 -5.69
N ILE A 60 -3.97 5.42 -4.98
CA ILE A 60 -5.05 6.21 -5.60
C ILE A 60 -4.45 7.29 -6.50
N VAL A 61 -3.46 8.05 -6.02
CA VAL A 61 -2.80 9.07 -6.84
C VAL A 61 -2.14 8.46 -8.07
N GLY A 62 -1.45 7.32 -7.92
CA GLY A 62 -0.84 6.60 -9.03
C GLY A 62 -1.85 6.14 -10.09
N LEU A 63 -3.00 5.60 -9.66
CA LEU A 63 -4.08 5.18 -10.56
C LEU A 63 -4.74 6.36 -11.26
N VAL A 64 -4.95 7.49 -10.57
CA VAL A 64 -5.47 8.72 -11.18
C VAL A 64 -4.52 9.24 -12.25
N LEU A 65 -3.21 9.31 -11.95
CA LEU A 65 -2.22 9.72 -12.94
C LEU A 65 -2.19 8.76 -14.14
N LEU A 66 -2.21 7.46 -13.89
CA LEU A 66 -2.25 6.46 -14.96
C LEU A 66 -3.51 6.61 -15.83
N ALA A 67 -4.66 6.99 -15.26
CA ALA A 67 -5.86 7.26 -16.03
C ALA A 67 -5.80 8.56 -16.87
N LEU A 68 -4.98 9.53 -16.46
CA LEU A 68 -4.90 10.84 -17.13
C LEU A 68 -3.83 10.88 -18.24
N ILE A 69 -2.71 10.18 -18.05
CA ILE A 69 -1.54 10.26 -18.94
C ILE A 69 -1.03 8.91 -19.45
N GLY A 70 -1.65 7.80 -19.04
CA GLY A 70 -1.29 6.42 -19.39
C GLY A 70 -1.81 5.93 -20.73
#